data_AF-A0A2W7UBE3-F1
#
_entry.id   AF-A0A2W7UBE3-F1
#
_cell.length_a   1.000
_cell.length_b   1.000
_cell.length_c   1.000
_cell.angle_alpha   90.00
_cell.angle_beta   90.00
_cell.angle_gamma   90.00
#
_symmetry.space_group_name_H-M   'P 1'
#
loop_
_entity.id
_entity.type
_entity.pdbx_description
1 polymer ?
#
loop_
_entity_poly.entity_id
_entity_poly.type
_entity_poly.pdbx_seq_one_letter_code
_entity_poly.pdbx_strand_id
1 'polypeptide(L)'
;MKINWGTYIVIAFALFISFIMYFVVKVQSDSKYDNDLVVEEYYKHDVHFQDEMARIQNAHDLKSKPVITVDANGITIVFPADFVLNDIKGTVALYRPSNKKFDFQVPLSFTDSASLFIPKNKVIGGEWDINMEWKYKGKSYLTKEEIYIK
;
A
#
# COMPACT_ATOMS: atom_id res chain seq x y z
N MET A 1 -34.95 39.65 33.46
CA MET A 1 -35.96 38.57 33.35
C MET A 1 -35.47 37.38 34.17
N LYS A 2 -36.32 36.75 35.01
CA LYS A 2 -35.93 35.53 35.72
C LYS A 2 -35.85 34.40 34.68
N ILE A 3 -34.68 33.81 34.51
CA ILE A 3 -34.46 32.71 33.58
C ILE A 3 -35.13 31.48 34.18
N ASN A 4 -36.06 30.88 33.43
CA ASN A 4 -36.79 29.70 33.86
C ASN A 4 -35.93 28.44 33.67
N TRP A 5 -36.21 27.40 34.44
CA TRP A 5 -35.44 26.15 34.42
C TRP A 5 -35.28 25.54 33.01
N GLY A 6 -36.34 25.60 32.19
CA GLY A 6 -36.28 25.16 30.79
C GLY A 6 -35.31 25.94 29.90
N THR A 7 -35.06 27.22 30.20
CA THR A 7 -34.10 28.03 29.45
C THR A 7 -32.65 27.57 29.68
N TYR A 8 -32.32 27.13 30.91
CA TYR A 8 -30.99 26.56 31.19
C TYR A 8 -30.73 25.27 30.41
N ILE A 9 -31.76 24.43 30.26
CA ILE A 9 -31.67 23.19 29.48
C ILE A 9 -31.39 23.51 28.00
N VAL A 10 -32.13 24.46 27.43
CA VAL A 10 -31.93 24.87 26.03
C VAL A 10 -30.53 25.47 25.83
N ILE A 11 -30.05 26.30 26.76
CA ILE A 11 -28.70 26.85 26.70
C ILE A 11 -27.63 25.76 26.77
N ALA A 12 -27.79 24.77 27.65
CA ALA A 12 -26.85 23.65 27.77
C ALA A 12 -26.77 22.83 26.47
N PHE A 13 -27.92 22.54 25.85
CA PHE A 13 -27.94 21.84 24.56
C PHE A 13 -27.32 22.67 23.43
N ALA A 14 -27.62 23.96 23.36
CA ALA A 14 -27.04 24.83 22.35
C ALA A 14 -25.50 24.87 22.48
N LEU A 15 -24.98 25.02 23.71
CA LEU A 15 -23.54 25.00 23.97
C LEU A 15 -22.92 23.64 23.62
N PHE A 16 -23.57 22.54 23.97
CA PHE A 16 -23.08 21.21 23.64
C PHE A 16 -23.03 20.97 22.12
N ILE A 17 -24.08 21.35 21.39
CA ILE A 17 -24.12 21.25 19.93
C ILE A 17 -23.00 22.11 19.31
N SER A 18 -22.83 23.36 19.76
CA SER A 18 -21.75 24.22 19.28
C SER A 18 -20.36 23.65 19.58
N PHE A 19 -20.17 23.03 20.74
CA PHE A 19 -18.93 22.36 21.10
C PHE A 19 -18.63 21.18 20.18
N ILE A 20 -19.61 20.31 19.91
CA ILE A 20 -19.44 19.19 18.96
C ILE A 20 -19.16 19.73 17.54
N MET A 21 -19.90 20.74 17.09
CA MET A 21 -19.70 21.36 15.77
C MET A 21 -18.30 21.97 15.63
N TYR A 22 -17.73 22.57 16.68
CA TYR A 22 -16.36 23.06 16.68
C TYR A 22 -15.35 21.94 16.38
N PHE A 23 -15.49 20.76 17.01
CA PHE A 23 -14.62 19.62 16.72
C PHE A 23 -14.80 19.10 15.29
N VAL A 24 -16.05 19.00 14.81
CA VAL A 24 -16.35 18.56 13.45
C VAL A 24 -15.68 19.46 12.40
N VAL A 25 -15.79 20.78 12.55
CA VAL A 25 -15.15 21.73 11.62
C VAL A 25 -13.63 21.68 11.74
N LYS A 26 -13.10 21.62 12.96
CA LYS A 26 -11.65 21.56 13.20
C LYS A 26 -11.00 20.32 12.60
N VAL A 27 -11.61 19.14 12.79
CA VAL A 27 -11.09 17.87 12.27
C VAL A 27 -11.20 17.83 10.74
N GLN A 28 -12.30 18.29 10.15
CA GLN A 28 -12.47 18.27 8.69
C GLN A 28 -11.64 19.34 7.96
N SER A 29 -11.34 20.47 8.60
CA SER A 29 -10.62 21.58 7.94
C SER A 29 -9.11 21.49 8.08
N ASP A 30 -8.60 20.75 9.06
CA ASP A 30 -7.18 20.62 9.31
C ASP A 30 -6.67 19.28 8.76
N SER A 31 -5.93 19.38 7.64
CA SER A 31 -5.27 18.26 6.95
C SER A 31 -4.35 17.41 7.84
N LYS A 32 -3.99 17.90 9.05
CA LYS A 32 -3.25 17.12 10.04
C LYS A 32 -4.07 15.97 10.63
N TYR A 33 -5.40 16.06 10.60
CA TYR A 33 -6.30 15.00 11.03
C TYR A 33 -6.79 14.12 9.89
N ASP A 34 -6.36 14.40 8.65
CA ASP A 34 -6.55 13.55 7.48
C ASP A 34 -5.65 12.31 7.62
N ASN A 35 -6.07 11.41 8.52
CA ASN A 35 -5.47 10.11 8.66
C ASN A 35 -6.10 9.27 7.56
N ASP A 36 -5.30 8.85 6.58
CA ASP A 36 -5.65 7.73 5.71
C ASP A 36 -5.90 6.54 6.64
N LEU A 37 -7.17 6.31 6.99
CA LEU A 37 -7.57 5.09 7.66
C LEU A 37 -7.18 3.97 6.69
N VAL A 38 -6.10 3.26 7.01
CA VAL A 38 -5.72 1.99 6.37
C VAL A 38 -6.75 0.93 6.79
N VAL A 39 -8.02 1.17 6.46
CA VAL A 39 -9.19 0.42 6.98
C VAL A 39 -10.12 0.00 5.83
N GLU A 40 -9.77 0.24 4.57
CA GLU A 40 -10.58 -0.27 3.45
C GLU A 40 -10.48 -1.78 3.22
N GLU A 41 -9.48 -2.47 3.79
CA GLU A 41 -9.17 -3.86 3.41
C GLU A 41 -9.40 -4.92 4.49
N TYR A 42 -9.62 -4.56 5.77
CA TYR A 42 -9.74 -5.57 6.85
C TYR A 42 -10.88 -6.59 6.63
N TYR A 43 -11.94 -6.23 5.90
CA TYR A 43 -13.04 -7.14 5.55
C TYR A 43 -12.95 -7.76 4.14
N LYS A 44 -12.07 -7.25 3.27
CA LYS A 44 -11.89 -7.78 1.90
C LYS A 44 -10.90 -8.94 1.86
N HIS A 45 -10.04 -9.07 2.86
CA HIS A 45 -9.04 -10.14 2.92
C HIS A 45 -9.64 -11.54 3.10
N ASP A 46 -10.78 -11.70 3.78
CA ASP A 46 -11.29 -13.03 4.14
C ASP A 46 -11.68 -13.92 2.94
N VAL A 47 -12.19 -13.34 1.84
CA VAL A 47 -12.62 -14.13 0.67
C VAL A 47 -11.44 -14.53 -0.22
N HIS A 48 -10.38 -13.73 -0.25
CA HIS A 48 -9.23 -13.94 -1.14
C HIS A 48 -7.98 -14.48 -0.42
N PHE A 49 -8.04 -14.65 0.90
CA PHE A 49 -6.90 -15.09 1.70
C PHE A 49 -6.31 -16.43 1.21
N GLN A 50 -7.16 -17.41 0.90
CA GLN A 50 -6.69 -18.71 0.40
C GLN A 50 -5.98 -18.60 -0.95
N ASP A 51 -6.52 -17.80 -1.87
CA ASP A 51 -5.91 -17.55 -3.18
C ASP A 51 -4.59 -16.80 -3.03
N GLU A 52 -4.53 -15.82 -2.14
CA GLU A 52 -3.32 -15.08 -1.82
C GLU A 52 -2.23 -16.00 -1.25
N MET A 53 -2.57 -16.83 -0.26
CA MET A 53 -1.65 -17.81 0.31
C MET A 53 -1.16 -18.80 -0.74
N ALA A 54 -2.03 -19.26 -1.65
CA ALA A 54 -1.63 -20.13 -2.75
C ALA A 54 -0.62 -19.44 -3.69
N ARG A 55 -0.80 -18.15 -3.99
CA ARG A 55 0.16 -17.37 -4.81
C ARG A 55 1.50 -17.18 -4.11
N ILE A 56 1.48 -16.93 -2.79
CA ILE A 56 2.70 -16.81 -1.98
C ILE A 56 3.43 -18.16 -1.94
N GLN A 57 2.70 -19.24 -1.70
CA GLN A 57 3.28 -20.58 -1.66
C GLN A 57 3.88 -20.97 -3.02
N ASN A 58 3.18 -20.68 -4.12
CA ASN A 58 3.71 -20.89 -5.47
C ASN A 58 5.06 -20.18 -5.67
N ALA A 59 5.20 -18.95 -5.17
CA ALA A 59 6.46 -18.20 -5.27
C ALA A 59 7.54 -18.77 -4.34
N HIS A 60 7.14 -19.23 -3.15
CA HIS A 60 8.05 -19.86 -2.19
C HIS A 60 8.61 -21.19 -2.70
N ASP A 61 7.81 -21.98 -3.41
CA ASP A 61 8.15 -23.30 -3.94
C ASP A 61 9.01 -23.26 -5.23
N LEU A 62 9.26 -22.07 -5.78
CA LEU A 62 10.16 -21.91 -6.91
C LEU A 62 11.59 -22.29 -6.52
N LYS A 63 12.20 -23.17 -7.32
CA LYS A 63 13.62 -23.53 -7.18
C LYS A 63 14.54 -22.32 -7.42
N SER A 64 14.20 -21.52 -8.42
CA SER A 64 14.91 -20.29 -8.79
C SER A 64 13.94 -19.12 -8.61
N LYS A 65 14.18 -18.27 -7.60
CA LYS A 65 13.32 -17.13 -7.28
C LYS A 65 13.82 -15.86 -7.96
N PRO A 66 12.93 -14.94 -8.37
CA PRO A 66 13.34 -13.58 -8.71
C PRO A 66 14.07 -12.94 -7.54
N VAL A 67 15.12 -12.19 -7.83
CA VAL A 67 15.94 -11.52 -6.81
C VAL A 67 15.66 -10.03 -6.87
N ILE A 68 15.27 -9.45 -5.74
CA ILE A 68 15.10 -8.01 -5.57
C ILE A 68 16.37 -7.48 -4.90
N THR A 69 16.99 -6.48 -5.51
CA THR A 69 18.21 -5.85 -4.99
C THR A 69 17.99 -4.34 -4.91
N VAL A 70 18.52 -3.74 -3.84
CA VAL A 70 18.48 -2.29 -3.61
C VAL A 70 19.90 -1.78 -3.60
N ASP A 71 20.19 -0.81 -4.47
CA ASP A 71 21.50 -0.19 -4.57
C ASP A 71 21.39 1.35 -4.51
N ALA A 72 22.51 2.04 -4.74
CA ALA A 72 22.54 3.50 -4.74
C ALA A 72 21.74 4.14 -5.88
N ASN A 73 21.48 3.38 -6.96
CA ASN A 73 20.81 3.84 -8.17
C ASN A 73 19.30 3.57 -8.14
N GLY A 74 18.84 2.59 -7.36
CA GLY A 74 17.42 2.26 -7.20
C GLY A 74 17.16 0.81 -6.80
N ILE A 75 16.05 0.27 -7.28
CA ILE A 75 15.62 -1.11 -7.04
C ILE A 75 15.75 -1.87 -8.36
N THR A 76 16.42 -3.02 -8.34
CA THR A 76 16.55 -3.92 -9.49
C THR A 76 15.93 -5.26 -9.16
N ILE A 77 15.01 -5.72 -9.99
CA ILE A 77 14.35 -7.02 -9.88
C ILE A 77 14.82 -7.88 -11.04
N VAL A 78 15.53 -8.97 -10.75
CA VAL A 78 16.13 -9.85 -11.75
C VAL A 78 15.42 -11.20 -11.76
N PHE A 79 14.93 -11.61 -12.92
CA PHE A 79 14.37 -12.94 -13.11
C PHE A 79 15.46 -13.95 -13.51
N PRO A 80 15.43 -15.18 -12.96
CA PRO A 80 16.35 -16.25 -13.37
C PRO A 80 16.20 -16.60 -14.85
N ALA A 81 17.29 -17.09 -15.46
CA ALA A 81 17.32 -17.50 -16.86
C ALA A 81 16.36 -18.65 -17.20
N ASP A 82 15.86 -19.37 -16.19
CA ASP A 82 14.88 -20.45 -16.34
C ASP A 82 13.50 -19.95 -16.82
N PHE A 83 13.23 -18.64 -16.73
CA PHE A 83 11.97 -18.04 -17.14
C PHE A 83 12.03 -17.43 -18.53
N VAL A 84 10.96 -17.68 -19.31
CA VAL A 84 10.74 -17.03 -20.60
C VAL A 84 10.06 -15.69 -20.35
N LEU A 85 10.80 -14.59 -20.47
CA LEU A 85 10.36 -13.25 -20.08
C LEU A 85 9.06 -12.79 -20.77
N ASN A 86 8.84 -13.16 -22.04
CA ASN A 86 7.63 -12.81 -22.78
C ASN A 86 6.34 -13.44 -22.22
N ASP A 87 6.47 -14.55 -21.50
CA ASP A 87 5.33 -15.26 -20.89
C ASP A 87 5.03 -14.74 -19.48
N ILE A 88 5.90 -13.91 -18.92
CA ILE A 88 5.71 -13.30 -17.60
C ILE A 88 4.82 -12.08 -17.77
N LYS A 89 3.69 -12.07 -17.07
CA LYS A 89 2.81 -10.90 -17.00
C LYS A 89 2.52 -10.58 -15.55
N GLY A 90 2.69 -9.32 -15.16
CA GLY A 90 2.49 -8.93 -13.77
C GLY A 90 2.81 -7.48 -13.51
N THR A 91 2.79 -7.14 -12.23
CA THR A 91 2.99 -5.79 -11.71
C THR A 91 3.75 -5.86 -10.39
N VAL A 92 4.58 -4.86 -10.16
CA VAL A 92 5.27 -4.62 -8.89
C VAL A 92 4.64 -3.39 -8.27
N ALA A 93 3.99 -3.57 -7.12
CA ALA A 93 3.47 -2.48 -6.32
C ALA A 93 4.44 -2.19 -5.17
N LEU A 94 4.71 -0.91 -4.94
CA LEU A 94 5.55 -0.41 -3.86
C LEU A 94 4.67 0.42 -2.94
N TYR A 95 4.63 0.03 -1.67
CA TYR A 95 3.86 0.69 -0.63
C TYR A 95 4.83 1.32 0.37
N ARG A 96 4.51 2.53 0.82
CA ARG A 96 5.30 3.22 1.82
C ARG A 96 4.53 3.29 3.13
N PRO A 97 4.94 2.53 4.17
CA PRO A 97 4.22 2.50 5.46
C PRO A 97 3.97 3.87 6.08
N SER A 98 4.93 4.80 5.90
CA SER A 98 4.83 6.16 6.46
C SER A 98 3.86 7.09 5.72
N ASN A 99 3.59 6.87 4.43
CA ASN A 99 2.78 7.80 3.63
C ASN A 99 2.36 7.18 2.29
N LYS A 100 1.07 6.81 2.21
CA LYS A 100 0.38 6.21 1.06
C LYS A 100 0.46 7.05 -0.24
N LYS A 101 0.67 8.37 -0.14
CA LYS A 101 0.75 9.26 -1.32
C LYS A 101 1.95 8.96 -2.23
N PHE A 102 2.93 8.21 -1.73
CA PHE A 102 4.09 7.78 -2.50
C PHE A 102 3.96 6.37 -3.05
N ASP A 103 2.84 5.69 -2.84
CA ASP A 103 2.63 4.35 -3.36
C ASP A 103 2.48 4.39 -4.88
N PHE A 104 3.10 3.42 -5.57
CA PHE A 104 2.98 3.31 -7.01
C PHE A 104 3.14 1.87 -7.48
N GLN A 105 2.69 1.62 -8.71
CA GLN A 105 2.80 0.32 -9.35
C GLN A 105 3.51 0.44 -10.69
N VAL A 106 4.32 -0.57 -11.02
CA VAL A 106 5.08 -0.67 -12.26
C VAL A 106 4.77 -2.00 -12.92
N PRO A 107 4.38 -2.05 -14.20
CA PRO A 107 4.19 -3.31 -14.90
C PRO A 107 5.53 -4.03 -15.09
N LEU A 108 5.53 -5.35 -14.92
CA LEU A 108 6.64 -6.21 -15.32
C LEU A 108 6.68 -6.27 -16.85
N SER A 109 7.48 -5.38 -17.45
CA SER A 109 7.72 -5.35 -18.88
C SER A 109 9.20 -5.56 -19.15
N PHE A 110 9.52 -6.66 -19.81
CA PHE A 110 10.87 -7.08 -20.13
C PHE A 110 11.10 -6.87 -21.63
N THR A 111 11.20 -5.61 -22.06
CA THR A 111 11.38 -5.29 -23.49
C THR A 111 12.78 -5.68 -23.97
N ASP A 112 13.83 -5.42 -23.16
CA ASP A 112 15.23 -5.57 -23.60
C ASP A 112 16.15 -6.29 -22.59
N SER A 113 15.68 -6.57 -21.36
CA SER A 113 16.50 -7.23 -20.33
C SER A 113 15.66 -8.07 -19.38
N ALA A 114 16.27 -9.09 -18.75
CA ALA A 114 15.66 -9.95 -17.73
C ALA A 114 15.47 -9.24 -16.37
N SER A 115 15.59 -7.92 -16.34
CA SER A 115 15.55 -7.11 -15.14
C SER A 115 14.61 -5.93 -15.29
N LEU A 116 13.80 -5.69 -14.26
CA LEU A 116 13.10 -4.43 -14.10
C LEU A 116 13.93 -3.51 -13.22
N PHE A 117 14.22 -2.30 -13.69
CA PHE A 117 14.91 -1.27 -12.93
C PHE A 117 13.96 -0.13 -12.57
N ILE A 118 13.86 0.16 -11.27
CA ILE A 118 13.10 1.28 -10.72
C ILE A 118 14.12 2.31 -10.21
N PRO A 119 14.25 3.46 -10.87
CA PRO A 119 15.26 4.44 -10.52
C PRO A 119 14.97 5.10 -9.17
N LYS A 120 16.04 5.44 -8.44
CA LYS A 120 15.96 6.06 -7.11
C LYS A 120 15.15 7.36 -7.08
N ASN A 121 15.10 8.12 -8.17
CA ASN A 121 14.30 9.34 -8.23
C ASN A 121 12.79 9.10 -8.06
N LYS A 122 12.30 7.86 -8.27
CA LYS A 122 10.91 7.47 -8.03
C LYS A 122 10.66 6.97 -6.61
N VAL A 123 11.69 6.70 -5.82
CA VAL A 123 11.59 6.14 -4.48
C VAL A 123 12.37 6.98 -3.47
N ILE A 124 11.63 7.51 -2.50
CA ILE A 124 12.19 8.32 -1.42
C ILE A 124 12.84 7.40 -0.39
N GLY A 125 13.87 7.88 0.31
CA GLY A 125 14.49 7.14 1.42
C GLY A 125 13.49 6.74 2.51
N GLY A 126 13.73 5.58 3.11
CA GLY A 126 12.91 4.96 4.14
C GLY A 126 12.52 3.51 3.85
N GLU A 127 11.56 3.01 4.63
CA GLU A 127 10.98 1.67 4.51
C GLU A 127 9.94 1.62 3.39
N TRP A 128 9.93 0.50 2.68
CA TRP A 128 9.00 0.19 1.60
C TRP A 128 8.63 -1.29 1.61
N ASP A 129 7.36 -1.57 1.34
CA ASP A 129 6.87 -2.93 1.10
C ASP A 129 6.70 -3.14 -0.40
N ILE A 130 7.36 -4.15 -0.94
CA ILE A 130 7.26 -4.54 -2.34
C ILE A 130 6.33 -5.74 -2.44
N ASN A 131 5.23 -5.58 -3.17
CA ASN A 131 4.35 -6.67 -3.57
C ASN A 131 4.49 -6.89 -5.09
N MET A 132 5.14 -7.99 -5.47
CA MET A 132 5.29 -8.39 -6.85
C MET A 132 4.29 -9.51 -7.18
N GLU A 133 3.26 -9.15 -7.95
CA GLU A 133 2.28 -10.09 -8.47
C GLU A 133 2.57 -10.43 -9.92
N TRP A 134 2.70 -11.71 -10.23
CA TRP A 134 3.01 -12.13 -11.59
C TRP A 134 2.43 -13.49 -11.92
N LYS A 135 2.25 -13.72 -13.22
CA LYS A 135 1.73 -14.96 -13.78
C LYS A 135 2.73 -15.52 -14.78
N TYR A 136 2.92 -16.84 -14.73
CA TYR A 136 3.76 -17.57 -15.65
C TYR A 136 3.20 -18.97 -15.87
N LYS A 137 3.03 -19.36 -17.15
CA LYS A 137 2.49 -20.67 -17.56
C LYS A 137 1.19 -21.05 -16.83
N GLY A 138 0.27 -20.10 -16.67
CA GLY A 138 -1.04 -20.31 -16.04
C GLY A 138 -1.04 -20.34 -14.51
N LYS A 139 0.13 -20.28 -13.85
CA LYS A 139 0.23 -20.15 -12.39
C LYS A 139 0.42 -18.68 -12.01
N SER A 140 -0.18 -18.31 -10.89
CA SER A 140 -0.03 -16.97 -10.29
C SER A 140 0.88 -17.05 -9.08
N TYR A 141 1.70 -16.02 -8.92
CA TYR A 141 2.76 -15.91 -7.93
C TYR A 141 2.66 -14.55 -7.27
N LEU A 142 2.94 -14.52 -5.96
CA LEU A 142 3.01 -13.30 -5.17
C LEU A 142 4.27 -13.35 -4.32
N THR A 143 5.14 -12.36 -4.50
CA THR A 143 6.34 -12.17 -3.68
C THR A 143 6.15 -10.89 -2.89
N LYS A 144 6.30 -10.96 -1.57
CA LYS A 144 6.26 -9.81 -0.66
C LYS A 144 7.62 -9.66 -0.01
N GLU A 145 8.22 -8.49 -0.09
CA GLU A 145 9.50 -8.18 0.55
C GLU A 145 9.48 -6.77 1.14
N GLU A 146 10.03 -6.63 2.34
CA GLU A 146 10.25 -5.34 2.98
C GLU A 146 11.69 -4.89 2.69
N ILE A 147 11.87 -3.66 2.21
CA ILE A 147 13.18 -3.11 1.89
C ILE A 147 13.39 -1.74 2.52
N TYR A 148 14.66 -1.39 2.73
CA TYR A 148 15.06 -0.08 3.20
C TYR A 148 15.92 0.63 2.16
N ILE A 149 15.51 1.84 1.78
CA ILE A 149 16.24 2.69 0.83
C ILE A 149 16.96 3.78 1.62
N LYS A 150 18.28 3.84 1.47
CA LYS A 150 19.14 4.87 2.08
C LYS A 150 19.05 6.21 1.36
#